data_AF-A0A955ZDS5-F1
#
_entry.id   AF-A0A955ZDS5-F1
#
_cell.length_a   1.000
_cell.length_b   1.000
_cell.length_c   1.000
_cell.angle_alpha   90.00
_cell.angle_beta   90.00
_cell.angle_gamma   90.00
#
_symmetry.space_group_name_H-M   'P 1'
#
loop_
_entity.id
_entity.type
_entity.pdbx_description
1 polymer ?
#
loop_
_entity_poly.entity_id
_entity_poly.type
_entity_poly.pdbx_seq_one_letter_code
_entity_poly.pdbx_strand_id
1 'polypeptide(L)'
;MASRTPSRRGQWLVTLTIASVAVAFVALDGGGATRRWARRVGLASPEPSVTPSAAPSSAPRDLSTATAVVSPSAAPTPDSGARVAALEGDDAAAAPDTRAAPFSFGDVTYTETDCDVLADVSALASAHVAGKTRPTVVGLSRARYPIGSPFIAAQDDAQLRAWFVGAPDSFEGVASRFEAAVHEGSHVWVAKHSTGRVVRYPVREDLTVEVRRLRNFDRSEILAAHLDPERDTYAKVYLEGVSGAQGFNTLLDEYNAYTHSLASRYCTRDLVPPSTRTSARDGILTMMYYVETYLALARTKHPKDYAAILADAGHRRLILTVWARAELWLRRSASSRALGIRDEEIARWVYEPSRLEEVARVRDASTSRDAGRD
;
A
#
# COMPACT_ATOMS: atom_id res chain seq x y z
N MET A 1 -19.41 55.90 -5.17
CA MET A 1 -18.19 55.27 -5.71
C MET A 1 -17.36 54.76 -4.55
N ALA A 2 -17.42 53.46 -4.25
CA ALA A 2 -16.55 52.83 -3.26
C ALA A 2 -16.15 51.45 -3.82
N SER A 3 -14.90 51.35 -4.30
CA SER A 3 -14.33 50.15 -4.88
C SER A 3 -13.99 49.14 -3.79
N ARG A 4 -14.69 48.00 -3.76
CA ARG A 4 -14.31 46.84 -2.96
C ARG A 4 -13.33 45.96 -3.76
N THR A 5 -12.10 45.88 -3.28
CA THR A 5 -11.08 44.92 -3.72
C THR A 5 -11.46 43.51 -3.25
N PRO A 6 -11.36 42.47 -4.10
CA PRO A 6 -11.62 41.10 -3.67
C PRO A 6 -10.41 40.55 -2.88
N SER A 7 -10.71 39.91 -1.75
CA SER A 7 -9.69 39.31 -0.89
C SER A 7 -9.07 38.07 -1.54
N ARG A 8 -7.75 37.97 -1.45
CA ARG A 8 -6.97 36.82 -1.94
C ARG A 8 -7.32 35.59 -1.12
N ARG A 9 -7.95 34.59 -1.77
CA ARG A 9 -8.06 33.23 -1.24
C ARG A 9 -6.65 32.65 -1.09
N GLY A 10 -6.28 32.28 0.13
CA GLY A 10 -5.03 31.59 0.43
C GLY A 10 -5.00 30.21 -0.22
N GLN A 11 -4.07 30.01 -1.16
CA GLN A 11 -3.66 28.69 -1.62
C GLN A 11 -2.74 28.09 -0.54
N TRP A 12 -3.24 27.08 0.17
CA TRP A 12 -2.40 26.22 1.00
C TRP A 12 -1.73 25.20 0.07
N LEU A 13 -0.42 25.34 -0.15
CA LEU A 13 0.40 24.29 -0.76
C LEU A 13 0.43 23.10 0.22
N VAL A 14 -0.24 22.00 -0.14
CA VAL A 14 -0.07 20.71 0.53
C VAL A 14 1.15 20.05 -0.12
N THR A 15 2.30 20.16 0.53
CA THR A 15 3.49 19.38 0.15
C THR A 15 3.25 17.93 0.56
N LEU A 16 2.83 17.12 -0.40
CA LEU A 16 2.59 15.68 -0.22
C LEU A 16 3.93 14.95 -0.40
N THR A 17 4.55 14.52 0.70
CA THR A 17 5.70 13.61 0.64
C THR A 17 5.17 12.20 0.39
N ILE A 18 5.15 11.76 -0.88
CA ILE A 18 4.85 10.37 -1.22
C ILE A 18 6.09 9.54 -0.86
N ALA A 19 6.17 9.12 0.41
CA ALA A 19 7.25 8.27 0.90
C ALA A 19 7.21 6.85 0.30
N SER A 20 6.06 6.42 -0.24
CA SER A 20 5.91 5.12 -0.92
C SER A 20 6.67 5.04 -2.26
N VAL A 21 7.01 6.19 -2.88
CA VAL A 21 7.82 6.25 -4.12
C VAL A 21 9.24 5.70 -3.91
N ALA A 22 9.76 5.64 -2.67
CA ALA A 22 11.11 5.13 -2.41
C ALA A 22 11.25 3.60 -2.62
N VAL A 23 10.15 2.85 -2.58
CA VAL A 23 10.19 1.36 -2.67
C VAL A 23 10.56 0.89 -4.08
N ALA A 24 10.20 1.65 -5.13
CA ALA A 24 10.59 1.35 -6.51
C ALA A 24 11.94 1.96 -6.93
N PHE A 25 12.46 2.97 -6.21
CA PHE A 25 13.60 3.78 -6.68
C PHE A 25 14.96 3.45 -6.07
N VAL A 26 15.04 2.72 -4.95
CA VAL A 26 16.36 2.37 -4.36
C VAL A 26 17.03 1.20 -5.10
N ALA A 27 16.34 0.54 -6.02
CA ALA A 27 16.80 -0.71 -6.63
C ALA A 27 17.67 -0.57 -7.91
N LEU A 28 17.82 0.60 -8.56
CA LEU A 28 18.40 0.63 -9.91
C LEU A 28 19.32 1.82 -10.29
N ASP A 29 19.59 2.80 -9.43
CA ASP A 29 20.58 3.83 -9.78
C ASP A 29 21.32 4.31 -8.52
N GLY A 30 22.65 4.24 -8.53
CA GLY A 30 23.54 4.56 -7.41
C GLY A 30 23.43 6.01 -6.92
N GLY A 31 22.36 6.32 -6.18
CA GLY A 31 22.19 7.54 -5.37
C GLY A 31 22.08 8.87 -6.14
N GLY A 32 22.02 8.84 -7.48
CA GLY A 32 22.03 10.03 -8.34
C GLY A 32 20.65 10.52 -8.81
N ALA A 33 19.76 9.61 -9.21
CA ALA A 33 18.47 9.98 -9.82
C ALA A 33 17.44 10.56 -8.84
N THR A 34 17.38 10.07 -7.60
CA THR A 34 16.42 10.51 -6.57
C THR A 34 16.58 12.00 -6.20
N ARG A 35 17.82 12.49 -6.12
CA ARG A 35 18.10 13.92 -5.86
C ARG A 35 17.76 14.82 -7.04
N ARG A 36 17.90 14.31 -8.28
CA ARG A 36 17.53 15.05 -9.51
C ARG A 36 16.02 15.09 -9.73
N TRP A 37 15.30 14.03 -9.40
CA TRP A 37 13.84 13.98 -9.45
C TRP A 37 13.22 14.99 -8.47
N ALA A 38 13.63 14.98 -7.19
CA ALA A 38 13.12 15.91 -6.17
C ALA A 38 13.30 17.41 -6.50
N ARG A 39 14.41 17.79 -7.17
CA ARG A 39 14.62 19.16 -7.67
C ARG A 39 13.73 19.50 -8.87
N ARG A 40 13.42 18.53 -9.74
CA ARG A 40 12.63 18.75 -10.96
C ARG A 40 11.13 18.91 -10.69
N VAL A 41 10.64 18.36 -9.57
CA VAL A 41 9.24 18.46 -9.13
C VAL A 41 9.01 19.53 -8.05
N GLY A 42 10.00 20.39 -7.77
CA GLY A 42 9.83 21.54 -6.88
C GLY A 42 9.74 21.20 -5.38
N LEU A 43 10.29 20.07 -4.94
CA LEU A 43 10.18 19.57 -3.56
C LEU A 43 11.42 19.88 -2.69
N ALA A 44 12.39 20.66 -3.18
CA ALA A 44 13.54 21.09 -2.40
C ALA A 44 13.25 22.46 -1.74
N SER A 45 13.26 22.51 -0.41
CA SER A 45 13.23 23.77 0.35
C SER A 45 14.42 24.67 -0.03
N PRO A 46 14.25 26.01 -0.03
CA PRO A 46 15.36 26.92 -0.26
C PRO A 46 16.38 26.82 0.88
N GLU A 47 17.66 26.73 0.54
CA GLU A 47 18.75 26.85 1.51
C GLU A 47 18.72 28.24 2.17
N PRO A 48 18.97 28.34 3.49
CA PRO A 48 18.97 29.62 4.17
C PRO A 48 20.14 30.49 3.70
N SER A 49 19.81 31.71 3.28
CA SER A 49 20.77 32.75 2.94
C SER A 49 21.50 33.21 4.20
N VAL A 50 22.82 33.04 4.26
CA VAL A 50 23.67 33.54 5.35
C VAL A 50 24.31 34.85 4.89
N THR A 51 23.95 35.96 5.54
CA THR A 51 24.67 37.24 5.46
C THR A 51 25.74 37.28 6.57
N PRO A 52 26.97 37.76 6.29
CA PRO A 52 28.07 37.71 7.26
C PRO A 52 28.05 38.92 8.21
N SER A 53 28.41 38.70 9.47
CA SER A 53 28.79 39.76 10.42
C SER A 53 30.08 39.38 11.14
N ALA A 54 30.90 40.40 11.39
CA ALA A 54 32.33 40.37 11.63
C ALA A 54 32.80 39.72 12.95
N ALA A 55 34.05 39.24 12.90
CA ALA A 55 34.93 38.73 13.97
C ALA A 55 35.55 39.90 14.80
N PRO A 56 36.48 39.72 15.79
CA PRO A 56 37.29 38.52 16.08
C PRO A 56 37.70 38.22 17.55
N SER A 57 38.56 37.18 17.68
CA SER A 57 39.51 36.86 18.77
C SER A 57 39.02 35.81 19.79
N SER A 58 39.71 34.71 20.15
CA SER A 58 41.10 34.26 19.95
C SER A 58 41.29 32.77 20.37
N ALA A 59 42.15 32.06 19.62
CA ALA A 59 43.04 30.93 19.99
C ALA A 59 42.46 29.52 20.32
N PRO A 60 43.26 28.44 20.12
CA PRO A 60 42.79 27.20 19.49
C PRO A 60 42.75 25.99 20.43
N ARG A 61 41.91 25.00 20.10
CA ARG A 61 42.07 23.61 20.55
C ARG A 61 41.87 22.67 19.38
N ASP A 62 42.92 21.90 19.12
CA ASP A 62 42.91 20.71 18.28
C ASP A 62 41.87 19.71 18.78
N LEU A 63 40.96 19.31 17.89
CA LEU A 63 40.23 18.05 17.95
C LEU A 63 40.01 17.58 16.51
N SER A 64 40.87 16.65 16.09
CA SER A 64 40.72 15.85 14.88
C SER A 64 39.48 14.96 15.02
N THR A 65 38.38 15.34 14.38
CA THR A 65 37.21 14.48 14.16
C THR A 65 37.36 13.79 12.82
N ALA A 66 37.93 12.59 12.83
CA ALA A 66 37.77 11.63 11.75
C ALA A 66 36.27 11.30 11.61
N THR A 67 35.65 11.81 10.54
CA THR A 67 34.29 11.46 10.18
C THR A 67 34.34 10.07 9.56
N ALA A 68 34.00 9.04 10.33
CA ALA A 68 33.77 7.71 9.80
C ALA A 68 32.57 7.75 8.86
N VAL A 69 32.84 7.56 7.56
CA VAL A 69 31.81 7.31 6.55
C VAL A 69 31.24 5.93 6.85
N VAL A 70 30.09 5.89 7.53
CA VAL A 70 29.31 4.66 7.66
C VAL A 70 28.61 4.43 6.33
N SER A 71 29.12 3.48 5.57
CA SER A 71 28.44 2.91 4.41
C SER A 71 27.11 2.29 4.86
N PRO A 72 25.94 2.70 4.32
CA PRO A 72 24.69 2.06 4.64
C PRO A 72 24.60 0.69 3.96
N SER A 73 24.32 -0.31 4.80
CA SER A 73 24.01 -1.69 4.46
C SER A 73 22.74 -1.79 3.58
N ALA A 74 22.80 -2.66 2.57
CA ALA A 74 21.72 -2.91 1.61
C ALA A 74 20.43 -3.39 2.32
N ALA A 75 19.29 -2.82 1.91
CA ALA A 75 17.98 -3.32 2.30
C ALA A 75 17.53 -4.45 1.37
N PRO A 76 16.77 -5.45 1.86
CA PRO A 76 16.33 -6.58 1.05
C PRO A 76 15.40 -6.14 -0.09
N THR A 77 15.67 -6.69 -1.26
CA THR A 77 14.88 -6.59 -2.49
C THR A 77 13.47 -7.15 -2.27
N PRO A 78 12.39 -6.54 -2.80
CA PRO A 78 11.21 -7.31 -3.18
C PRO A 78 11.67 -8.20 -4.34
N ASP A 79 11.93 -9.47 -4.05
CA ASP A 79 12.43 -10.43 -5.02
C ASP A 79 11.43 -10.56 -6.18
N SER A 80 11.72 -9.82 -7.25
CA SER A 80 11.04 -9.91 -8.54
C SER A 80 11.95 -10.60 -9.57
N GLY A 81 12.90 -11.44 -9.12
CA GLY A 81 13.97 -11.89 -10.01
C GLY A 81 14.70 -13.20 -9.68
N ALA A 82 14.37 -13.95 -8.63
CA ALA A 82 14.88 -15.31 -8.52
C ALA A 82 14.24 -16.18 -9.61
N ARG A 83 14.93 -16.34 -10.74
CA ARG A 83 14.81 -17.54 -11.57
C ARG A 83 15.21 -18.72 -10.70
N VAL A 84 14.24 -19.28 -9.99
CA VAL A 84 14.41 -20.57 -9.34
C VAL A 84 14.67 -21.57 -10.46
N ALA A 85 15.82 -22.24 -10.41
CA ALA A 85 16.11 -23.34 -11.31
C ALA A 85 14.91 -24.31 -11.30
N ALA A 86 14.49 -24.72 -12.49
CA ALA A 86 13.32 -25.57 -12.70
C ALA A 86 13.38 -26.78 -11.75
N LEU A 87 12.49 -26.80 -10.76
CA LEU A 87 12.11 -28.03 -10.10
C LEU A 87 11.13 -28.70 -11.06
N GLU A 88 11.66 -29.52 -11.97
CA GLU A 88 10.88 -30.52 -12.68
C GLU A 88 10.29 -31.46 -11.62
N GLY A 89 8.97 -31.45 -11.48
CA GLY A 89 8.26 -32.23 -10.49
C GLY A 89 6.77 -32.29 -10.82
N ASP A 90 6.43 -33.28 -11.64
CA ASP A 90 5.14 -33.95 -11.80
C ASP A 90 3.87 -33.18 -11.40
N ASP A 91 3.07 -32.82 -12.41
CA ASP A 91 1.65 -32.47 -12.33
C ASP A 91 0.79 -33.70 -11.94
N ALA A 92 1.12 -34.33 -10.82
CA ALA A 92 0.19 -35.25 -10.16
C ALA A 92 -0.87 -34.42 -9.47
N ALA A 93 -2.13 -34.59 -9.90
CA ALA A 93 -3.32 -33.99 -9.30
C ALA A 93 -3.23 -34.06 -7.77
N ALA A 94 -2.90 -32.93 -7.14
CA ALA A 94 -2.77 -32.83 -5.72
C ALA A 94 -4.10 -33.20 -5.07
N ALA A 95 -4.08 -34.19 -4.17
CA ALA A 95 -5.21 -34.49 -3.31
C ALA A 95 -5.70 -33.18 -2.65
N PRO A 96 -7.02 -33.02 -2.44
CA PRO A 96 -7.55 -31.82 -1.79
C PRO A 96 -6.89 -31.67 -0.42
N ASP A 97 -6.08 -30.61 -0.28
CA ASP A 97 -5.45 -30.22 0.99
C ASP A 97 -6.58 -29.90 1.97
N THR A 98 -6.79 -30.77 2.96
CA THR A 98 -7.83 -30.65 3.99
C THR A 98 -7.44 -29.71 5.13
N ARG A 99 -6.39 -28.90 4.96
CA ARG A 99 -6.08 -27.80 5.89
C ARG A 99 -7.28 -26.88 6.00
N ALA A 100 -7.75 -26.73 7.25
CA ALA A 100 -8.87 -25.90 7.66
C ALA A 100 -8.93 -24.60 6.84
N ALA A 101 -10.11 -24.26 6.29
CA ALA A 101 -10.31 -23.03 5.54
C ALA A 101 -9.78 -21.84 6.38
N PRO A 102 -8.59 -21.28 6.06
CA PRO A 102 -7.81 -20.55 7.06
C PRO A 102 -8.31 -19.11 7.30
N PHE A 103 -9.48 -18.79 6.75
CA PHE A 103 -9.98 -17.43 6.54
C PHE A 103 -11.48 -17.39 6.86
N SER A 104 -11.85 -17.42 8.15
CA SER A 104 -13.26 -17.52 8.59
C SER A 104 -13.66 -16.57 9.74
N PHE A 105 -12.88 -15.52 10.02
CA PHE A 105 -13.25 -14.51 11.03
C PHE A 105 -13.94 -13.26 10.43
N GLY A 106 -13.93 -13.15 9.10
CA GLY A 106 -14.60 -12.09 8.35
C GLY A 106 -16.11 -12.27 8.26
N ASP A 107 -16.80 -11.19 7.92
CA ASP A 107 -18.19 -11.25 7.50
C ASP A 107 -18.29 -12.10 6.20
N VAL A 108 -18.80 -13.32 6.33
CA VAL A 108 -18.98 -14.26 5.20
C VAL A 108 -20.06 -13.80 4.22
N THR A 109 -20.81 -12.75 4.55
CA THR A 109 -21.84 -12.18 3.67
C THR A 109 -21.27 -11.17 2.68
N TYR A 110 -20.03 -10.70 2.87
CA TYR A 110 -19.39 -9.84 1.89
C TYR A 110 -19.20 -10.59 0.57
N THR A 111 -19.76 -10.02 -0.48
CA THR A 111 -19.62 -10.51 -1.85
C THR A 111 -19.23 -9.34 -2.75
N GLU A 112 -18.47 -9.63 -3.78
CA GLU A 112 -18.27 -8.74 -4.91
C GLU A 112 -18.12 -9.58 -6.17
N THR A 113 -18.52 -9.00 -7.30
CA THR A 113 -18.37 -9.63 -8.62
C THR A 113 -16.93 -10.10 -8.80
N ASP A 114 -16.77 -11.39 -9.09
CA ASP A 114 -15.48 -11.95 -9.47
C ASP A 114 -14.98 -11.26 -10.74
N CYS A 115 -13.66 -11.11 -10.85
CA CYS A 115 -13.10 -10.77 -12.14
C CYS A 115 -13.28 -11.93 -13.12
N ASP A 116 -13.42 -11.58 -14.41
CA ASP A 116 -13.38 -12.57 -15.47
C ASP A 116 -11.92 -13.00 -15.70
N VAL A 117 -11.50 -14.01 -14.94
CA VAL A 117 -10.17 -14.64 -15.04
C VAL A 117 -10.00 -15.42 -16.35
N LEU A 118 -10.99 -15.44 -17.25
CA LEU A 118 -10.88 -16.02 -18.58
C LEU A 118 -11.12 -15.01 -19.71
N ALA A 119 -11.40 -13.73 -19.42
CA ALA A 119 -11.66 -12.74 -20.46
C ALA A 119 -10.50 -12.66 -21.47
N ASP A 120 -10.81 -12.81 -22.75
CA ASP A 120 -9.78 -12.82 -23.78
C ASP A 120 -9.06 -11.47 -23.87
N VAL A 121 -7.74 -11.51 -23.73
CA VAL A 121 -6.84 -10.35 -23.86
C VAL A 121 -5.84 -10.54 -24.99
N SER A 122 -6.03 -11.54 -25.87
CA SER A 122 -5.15 -11.84 -27.01
C SER A 122 -5.00 -10.64 -27.94
N ALA A 123 -6.10 -9.97 -28.29
CA ALA A 123 -6.09 -8.76 -29.10
C ALA A 123 -5.30 -7.62 -28.43
N LEU A 124 -5.38 -7.50 -27.11
CA LEU A 124 -4.63 -6.51 -26.35
C LEU A 124 -3.13 -6.84 -26.33
N ALA A 125 -2.78 -8.12 -26.20
CA ALA A 125 -1.40 -8.59 -26.28
C ALA A 125 -0.80 -8.35 -27.67
N SER A 126 -1.51 -8.70 -28.74
CA SER A 126 -1.08 -8.46 -30.12
C SER A 126 -0.96 -6.96 -30.45
N ALA A 127 -1.77 -6.11 -29.82
CA ALA A 127 -1.73 -4.66 -30.02
C ALA A 127 -0.72 -3.93 -29.12
N HIS A 128 -0.01 -4.63 -28.23
CA HIS A 128 0.97 -3.98 -27.36
C HIS A 128 2.12 -3.38 -28.18
N VAL A 129 2.49 -2.15 -27.84
CA VAL A 129 3.60 -1.43 -28.47
C VAL A 129 4.59 -1.04 -27.39
N ALA A 130 5.85 -1.40 -27.60
CA ALA A 130 6.96 -1.03 -26.73
C ALA A 130 6.98 0.50 -26.47
N GLY A 131 7.12 0.90 -25.21
CA GLY A 131 7.11 2.29 -24.77
C GLY A 131 5.70 2.91 -24.68
N LYS A 132 4.64 2.15 -25.02
CA LYS A 132 3.24 2.57 -24.92
C LYS A 132 2.49 1.72 -23.88
N THR A 133 2.94 1.80 -22.64
CA THR A 133 2.40 1.02 -21.52
C THR A 133 0.93 1.34 -21.19
N ARG A 134 0.51 2.62 -21.23
CA ARG A 134 -0.83 3.02 -20.77
C ARG A 134 -1.97 2.31 -21.50
N PRO A 135 -2.03 2.27 -22.85
CA PRO A 135 -3.09 1.55 -23.55
C PRO A 135 -3.24 0.10 -23.08
N THR A 136 -2.12 -0.62 -22.91
CA THR A 136 -2.13 -2.01 -22.41
C THR A 136 -2.65 -2.09 -20.98
N VAL A 137 -2.18 -1.25 -20.07
CA VAL A 137 -2.62 -1.25 -18.66
C VAL A 137 -4.11 -0.89 -18.54
N VAL A 138 -4.59 0.08 -19.32
CA VAL A 138 -6.03 0.44 -19.36
C VAL A 138 -6.86 -0.71 -19.93
N GLY A 139 -6.40 -1.36 -21.00
CA GLY A 139 -7.06 -2.52 -21.58
C GLY A 139 -7.16 -3.69 -20.59
N LEU A 140 -6.07 -4.00 -19.89
CA LEU A 140 -6.03 -5.05 -18.86
C LEU A 140 -7.00 -4.74 -17.73
N SER A 141 -7.01 -3.50 -17.24
CA SER A 141 -7.97 -3.13 -16.21
C SER A 141 -9.41 -3.29 -16.68
N ARG A 142 -9.78 -2.81 -17.86
CA ARG A 142 -11.16 -2.95 -18.35
C ARG A 142 -11.59 -4.41 -18.52
N ALA A 143 -10.68 -5.26 -19.00
CA ALA A 143 -10.98 -6.67 -19.26
C ALA A 143 -11.00 -7.51 -17.98
N ARG A 144 -10.05 -7.28 -17.06
CA ARG A 144 -9.77 -8.20 -15.94
C ARG A 144 -10.02 -7.60 -14.56
N TYR A 145 -9.94 -6.28 -14.40
CA TYR A 145 -10.09 -5.65 -13.09
C TYR A 145 -10.64 -4.22 -13.20
N PRO A 146 -11.96 -4.05 -13.45
CA PRO A 146 -12.50 -2.77 -13.93
C PRO A 146 -12.36 -1.61 -12.93
N ILE A 147 -12.44 -1.86 -11.61
CA ILE A 147 -12.10 -0.82 -10.60
C ILE A 147 -10.67 -0.29 -10.74
N GLY A 148 -9.74 -1.03 -11.33
CA GLY A 148 -8.41 -0.51 -11.65
C GLY A 148 -8.45 0.69 -12.60
N SER A 149 -9.48 0.85 -13.43
CA SER A 149 -9.49 1.84 -14.51
C SER A 149 -9.45 3.27 -13.98
N PRO A 150 -10.26 3.67 -12.98
CA PRO A 150 -10.10 4.96 -12.33
C PRO A 150 -8.72 5.14 -11.65
N PHE A 151 -8.06 4.09 -11.18
CA PHE A 151 -6.72 4.18 -10.56
C PHE A 151 -5.64 4.45 -11.61
N ILE A 152 -5.72 3.81 -12.77
CA ILE A 152 -4.82 4.06 -13.89
C ILE A 152 -5.06 5.46 -14.47
N ALA A 153 -6.32 5.90 -14.56
CA ALA A 153 -6.67 7.25 -15.01
C ALA A 153 -6.22 8.34 -14.03
N ALA A 154 -6.16 8.04 -12.73
CA ALA A 154 -5.68 8.98 -11.72
C ALA A 154 -4.18 9.29 -11.87
N GLN A 155 -3.40 8.43 -12.52
CA GLN A 155 -1.95 8.60 -12.68
C GLN A 155 -1.60 9.34 -13.97
N ASP A 156 -0.62 10.23 -13.94
CA ASP A 156 0.02 10.71 -15.17
C ASP A 156 0.94 9.65 -15.80
N ASP A 157 1.42 9.90 -17.03
CA ASP A 157 2.25 8.94 -17.76
C ASP A 157 3.62 8.71 -17.13
N ALA A 158 4.18 9.70 -16.45
CA ALA A 158 5.48 9.57 -15.80
C ALA A 158 5.37 8.72 -14.53
N GLN A 159 4.34 8.96 -13.72
CA GLN A 159 3.98 8.13 -12.57
C GLN A 159 3.74 6.70 -13.01
N LEU A 160 2.86 6.48 -13.99
CA LEU A 160 2.51 5.14 -14.44
C LEU A 160 3.74 4.38 -14.94
N ARG A 161 4.61 5.01 -15.76
CA ARG A 161 5.84 4.36 -16.26
C ARG A 161 6.81 3.98 -15.15
N ALA A 162 6.85 4.73 -14.04
CA ALA A 162 7.78 4.44 -12.94
C ALA A 162 7.54 3.05 -12.32
N TRP A 163 6.32 2.53 -12.40
CA TRP A 163 5.95 1.22 -11.86
C TRP A 163 6.36 0.03 -12.73
N PHE A 164 6.81 0.30 -13.96
CA PHE A 164 7.26 -0.71 -14.92
C PHE A 164 8.78 -0.69 -15.12
N VAL A 165 9.52 0.09 -14.32
CA VAL A 165 10.98 0.14 -14.39
C VAL A 165 11.55 -1.25 -14.09
N GLY A 166 12.42 -1.74 -14.97
CA GLY A 166 13.05 -3.06 -14.88
C GLY A 166 12.19 -4.22 -15.39
N ALA A 167 10.93 -3.99 -15.76
CA ALA A 167 10.14 -4.98 -16.49
C ALA A 167 10.53 -4.99 -17.97
N PRO A 168 10.48 -6.15 -18.65
CA PRO A 168 10.53 -6.19 -20.10
C PRO A 168 9.45 -5.30 -20.71
N ASP A 169 9.78 -4.59 -21.78
CA ASP A 169 8.82 -3.80 -22.55
C ASP A 169 8.01 -4.73 -23.48
N SER A 170 7.27 -5.65 -22.86
CA SER A 170 6.40 -6.65 -23.49
C SER A 170 5.04 -6.69 -22.80
N PHE A 171 4.06 -7.35 -23.42
CA PHE A 171 2.76 -7.53 -22.80
C PHE A 171 2.85 -8.30 -21.47
N GLU A 172 3.64 -9.37 -21.41
CA GLU A 172 3.85 -10.13 -20.17
C GLU A 172 4.56 -9.28 -19.11
N GLY A 173 5.52 -8.44 -19.51
CA GLY A 173 6.18 -7.50 -18.62
C GLY A 173 5.19 -6.50 -18.00
N VAL A 174 4.27 -5.97 -18.80
CA VAL A 174 3.18 -5.11 -18.33
C VAL A 174 2.23 -5.88 -17.40
N ALA A 175 1.79 -7.08 -17.79
CA ALA A 175 0.92 -7.91 -16.95
C ALA A 175 1.57 -8.26 -15.60
N SER A 176 2.89 -8.47 -15.58
CA SER A 176 3.64 -8.79 -14.36
C SER A 176 3.70 -7.64 -13.34
N ARG A 177 3.56 -6.39 -13.80
CA ARG A 177 3.59 -5.18 -12.96
C ARG A 177 2.23 -4.49 -12.82
N PHE A 178 1.18 -5.08 -13.39
CA PHE A 178 -0.17 -4.53 -13.34
C PHE A 178 -0.66 -4.28 -11.90
N GLU A 179 -0.35 -5.20 -10.98
CA GLU A 179 -0.72 -5.07 -9.55
C GLU A 179 -0.12 -3.80 -8.91
N ALA A 180 1.10 -3.42 -9.27
CA ALA A 180 1.78 -2.24 -8.75
C ALA A 180 1.12 -0.96 -9.29
N ALA A 181 0.79 -0.94 -10.59
CA ALA A 181 0.08 0.18 -11.18
C ALA A 181 -1.32 0.41 -10.57
N VAL A 182 -2.02 -0.68 -10.20
CA VAL A 182 -3.29 -0.61 -9.48
C VAL A 182 -3.09 -0.13 -8.04
N HIS A 183 -2.09 -0.67 -7.33
CA HIS A 183 -1.73 -0.30 -5.96
C HIS A 183 -1.44 1.20 -5.85
N GLU A 184 -0.43 1.67 -6.57
CA GLU A 184 0.01 3.06 -6.54
C GLU A 184 -1.05 4.01 -7.11
N GLY A 185 -1.79 3.54 -8.13
CA GLY A 185 -2.92 4.27 -8.68
C GLY A 185 -4.04 4.51 -7.67
N SER A 186 -4.26 3.58 -6.73
CA SER A 186 -5.25 3.73 -5.68
C SER A 186 -4.86 4.85 -4.70
N HIS A 187 -3.59 4.96 -4.32
CA HIS A 187 -3.09 6.09 -3.52
C HIS A 187 -3.26 7.43 -4.23
N VAL A 188 -2.91 7.48 -5.52
CA VAL A 188 -3.09 8.71 -6.32
C VAL A 188 -4.57 9.08 -6.43
N TRP A 189 -5.45 8.09 -6.57
CA TRP A 189 -6.89 8.31 -6.55
C TRP A 189 -7.35 8.89 -5.20
N VAL A 190 -6.95 8.27 -4.09
CA VAL A 190 -7.29 8.72 -2.73
C VAL A 190 -6.81 10.15 -2.50
N ALA A 191 -5.58 10.47 -2.90
CA ALA A 191 -5.01 11.82 -2.77
C ALA A 191 -5.79 12.87 -3.57
N LYS A 192 -6.26 12.53 -4.79
CA LYS A 192 -7.02 13.45 -5.66
C LYS A 192 -8.47 13.65 -5.22
N HIS A 193 -9.08 12.66 -4.58
CA HIS A 193 -10.49 12.69 -4.22
C HIS A 193 -10.73 13.00 -2.74
N SER A 194 -9.69 12.97 -1.91
CA SER A 194 -9.78 13.35 -0.50
C SER A 194 -9.68 14.86 -0.28
N THR A 195 -10.12 15.32 0.89
CA THR A 195 -9.97 16.70 1.33
C THR A 195 -9.12 16.76 2.60
N GLY A 196 -8.88 17.97 3.12
CA GLY A 196 -8.20 18.16 4.40
C GLY A 196 -8.97 17.59 5.61
N ARG A 197 -10.27 17.27 5.48
CA ARG A 197 -11.12 16.77 6.58
C ARG A 197 -11.66 15.35 6.36
N VAL A 198 -11.77 14.93 5.11
CA VAL A 198 -12.37 13.64 4.72
C VAL A 198 -11.38 12.88 3.85
N VAL A 199 -11.16 11.61 4.15
CA VAL A 199 -10.42 10.68 3.29
C VAL A 199 -11.41 9.75 2.61
N ARG A 200 -11.26 9.55 1.30
CA ARG A 200 -12.15 8.71 0.48
C ARG A 200 -11.40 7.48 0.01
N TYR A 201 -11.91 6.29 0.33
CA TYR A 201 -11.31 5.03 -0.05
C TYR A 201 -12.19 4.33 -1.09
N PRO A 202 -11.70 4.18 -2.33
CA PRO A 202 -12.41 3.39 -3.33
C PRO A 202 -12.21 1.91 -2.97
N VAL A 203 -13.29 1.20 -2.63
CA VAL A 203 -13.23 -0.22 -2.23
C VAL A 203 -13.69 -1.11 -3.38
N ARG A 204 -14.80 -0.73 -4.05
CA ARG A 204 -15.35 -1.38 -5.25
C ARG A 204 -15.83 -0.32 -6.25
N GLU A 205 -16.15 -0.73 -7.47
CA GLU A 205 -16.64 0.18 -8.52
C GLU A 205 -17.84 1.01 -8.07
N ASP A 206 -18.71 0.40 -7.26
CA ASP A 206 -19.93 0.98 -6.72
C ASP A 206 -19.79 1.48 -5.27
N LEU A 207 -18.61 1.32 -4.66
CA LEU A 207 -18.40 1.56 -3.23
C LEU A 207 -17.16 2.39 -2.97
N THR A 208 -17.39 3.64 -2.59
CA THR A 208 -16.39 4.48 -1.92
C THR A 208 -16.81 4.69 -0.48
N VAL A 209 -15.89 4.49 0.47
CA VAL A 209 -16.12 4.77 1.89
C VAL A 209 -15.42 6.08 2.25
N GLU A 210 -16.18 7.01 2.81
CA GLU A 210 -15.64 8.25 3.37
C GLU A 210 -15.39 8.08 4.86
N VAL A 211 -14.24 8.54 5.33
CA VAL A 211 -13.91 8.57 6.77
C VAL A 211 -13.38 9.95 7.16
N ARG A 212 -13.47 10.26 8.45
CA ARG A 212 -12.85 11.49 8.97
C ARG A 212 -11.32 11.39 8.88
N ARG A 213 -10.64 12.47 8.49
CA ARG A 213 -9.18 12.55 8.65
C ARG A 213 -8.86 12.72 10.12
N LEU A 214 -8.05 11.81 10.66
CA LEU A 214 -7.58 11.82 12.03
C LEU A 214 -6.11 12.24 12.09
N ARG A 215 -5.71 12.75 13.26
CA ARG A 215 -4.32 12.90 13.66
C ARG A 215 -4.16 12.01 14.88
N ASN A 216 -3.64 10.81 14.67
CA ASN A 216 -3.42 9.81 15.71
C ASN A 216 -1.92 9.53 15.84
N PHE A 217 -1.55 8.68 16.79
CA PHE A 217 -0.17 8.22 16.97
C PHE A 217 0.43 7.54 15.72
N ASP A 218 1.76 7.50 15.68
CA ASP A 218 2.53 7.01 14.56
C ASP A 218 2.46 5.48 14.47
N ARG A 219 2.30 4.94 13.26
CA ARG A 219 2.25 3.49 13.04
C ARG A 219 3.58 2.79 13.37
N SER A 220 4.68 3.53 13.53
CA SER A 220 5.94 2.98 14.05
C SER A 220 5.83 2.35 15.43
N GLU A 221 4.83 2.74 16.24
CA GLU A 221 4.60 2.09 17.54
C GLU A 221 4.24 0.60 17.42
N ILE A 222 3.77 0.15 16.24
CA ILE A 222 3.53 -1.27 15.95
C ILE A 222 4.80 -2.10 16.15
N LEU A 223 6.00 -1.58 15.86
CA LEU A 223 7.26 -2.32 16.01
C LEU A 223 7.45 -2.87 17.43
N ALA A 224 7.09 -2.08 18.45
CA ALA A 224 7.22 -2.47 19.84
C ALA A 224 6.19 -3.55 20.27
N ALA A 225 5.13 -3.75 19.49
CA ALA A 225 4.11 -4.78 19.71
C ALA A 225 4.12 -5.87 18.64
N HIS A 226 5.11 -5.85 17.74
CA HIS A 226 5.25 -6.79 16.65
C HIS A 226 5.72 -8.15 17.20
N LEU A 227 5.12 -9.26 16.74
CA LEU A 227 5.47 -10.59 17.23
C LEU A 227 6.88 -11.01 16.81
N ASP A 228 7.23 -10.71 15.55
CA ASP A 228 8.55 -11.03 14.99
C ASP A 228 9.00 -9.99 13.93
N PRO A 229 9.42 -8.78 14.35
CA PRO A 229 9.71 -7.70 13.41
C PRO A 229 10.94 -7.96 12.54
N GLU A 230 11.89 -8.78 13.01
CA GLU A 230 13.09 -9.12 12.24
C GLU A 230 12.76 -9.99 11.02
N ARG A 231 11.72 -10.82 11.16
CA ARG A 231 11.21 -11.67 10.10
C ARG A 231 10.19 -10.96 9.22
N ASP A 232 9.71 -9.77 9.55
CA ASP A 232 8.77 -9.04 8.71
C ASP A 232 9.49 -8.14 7.70
N THR A 233 9.53 -8.57 6.44
CA THR A 233 10.16 -7.79 5.36
C THR A 233 9.45 -6.47 5.05
N TYR A 234 8.22 -6.29 5.53
CA TYR A 234 7.44 -5.06 5.36
C TYR A 234 7.71 -4.05 6.48
N ALA A 235 8.18 -4.48 7.65
CA ALA A 235 8.37 -3.61 8.82
C ALA A 235 9.28 -2.43 8.51
N LYS A 236 10.41 -2.69 7.85
CA LYS A 236 11.36 -1.64 7.42
C LYS A 236 10.74 -0.59 6.49
N VAL A 237 9.81 -1.01 5.63
CA VAL A 237 9.18 -0.12 4.65
C VAL A 237 8.02 0.67 5.27
N TYR A 238 7.24 0.05 6.15
CA TYR A 238 5.96 0.59 6.60
C TYR A 238 5.97 1.13 8.02
N LEU A 239 6.83 0.60 8.88
CA LEU A 239 6.86 0.96 10.30
C LEU A 239 8.07 1.81 10.69
N GLU A 240 9.05 1.97 9.81
CA GLU A 240 10.23 2.80 10.04
C GLU A 240 10.25 4.09 9.21
N GLY A 241 11.09 5.04 9.63
CA GLY A 241 11.34 6.28 8.91
C GLY A 241 10.09 7.14 8.69
N VAL A 242 10.02 7.80 7.52
CA VAL A 242 8.89 8.69 7.15
C VAL A 242 7.57 7.92 7.07
N SER A 243 7.63 6.66 6.65
CA SER A 243 6.47 5.78 6.55
C SER A 243 5.91 5.43 7.93
N GLY A 244 6.79 5.09 8.88
CA GLY A 244 6.44 4.82 10.27
C GLY A 244 5.81 6.02 10.99
N ALA A 245 6.23 7.24 10.66
CA ALA A 245 5.73 8.49 11.24
C ALA A 245 4.32 8.91 10.73
N GLN A 246 3.59 8.01 10.08
CA GLN A 246 2.24 8.26 9.60
C GLN A 246 1.20 7.56 10.49
N GLY A 247 -0.01 8.13 10.57
CA GLY A 247 -1.08 7.62 11.44
C GLY A 247 -2.05 6.65 10.77
N PHE A 248 -3.19 6.41 11.44
CA PHE A 248 -4.13 5.36 11.06
C PHE A 248 -4.74 5.50 9.65
N ASN A 249 -5.03 6.70 9.18
CA ASN A 249 -5.63 6.88 7.85
C ASN A 249 -4.71 6.39 6.71
N THR A 250 -3.40 6.58 6.82
CA THR A 250 -2.46 6.09 5.79
C THR A 250 -2.24 4.59 5.93
N LEU A 251 -2.30 4.03 7.15
CA LEU A 251 -2.32 2.58 7.33
C LEU A 251 -3.54 1.94 6.65
N LEU A 252 -4.74 2.54 6.77
CA LEU A 252 -5.93 2.07 6.07
C LEU A 252 -5.83 2.24 4.55
N ASP A 253 -5.06 3.22 4.08
CA ASP A 253 -4.81 3.45 2.65
C ASP A 253 -3.95 2.31 2.07
N GLU A 254 -2.83 1.99 2.73
CA GLU A 254 -2.00 0.83 2.38
C GLU A 254 -2.79 -0.48 2.45
N TYR A 255 -3.62 -0.65 3.49
CA TYR A 255 -4.44 -1.85 3.61
C TYR A 255 -5.43 -2.02 2.45
N ASN A 256 -6.13 -0.94 2.07
CA ASN A 256 -7.02 -0.95 0.92
C ASN A 256 -6.23 -1.19 -0.39
N ALA A 257 -5.08 -0.54 -0.56
CA ALA A 257 -4.22 -0.69 -1.73
C ALA A 257 -3.73 -2.13 -1.90
N TYR A 258 -3.25 -2.79 -0.84
CA TYR A 258 -2.85 -4.20 -0.88
C TYR A 258 -4.03 -5.16 -1.14
N THR A 259 -5.24 -4.80 -0.70
CA THR A 259 -6.44 -5.54 -1.06
C THR A 259 -6.70 -5.47 -2.57
N HIS A 260 -6.51 -4.30 -3.19
CA HIS A 260 -6.55 -4.16 -4.65
C HIS A 260 -5.37 -4.87 -5.35
N SER A 261 -4.18 -4.88 -4.75
CA SER A 261 -3.01 -5.59 -5.29
C SER A 261 -3.31 -7.07 -5.44
N LEU A 262 -3.73 -7.75 -4.36
CA LEU A 262 -4.04 -9.18 -4.42
C LEU A 262 -5.17 -9.47 -5.41
N ALA A 263 -6.24 -8.67 -5.39
CA ALA A 263 -7.35 -8.84 -6.31
C ALA A 263 -6.91 -8.71 -7.77
N SER A 264 -6.27 -7.59 -8.15
CA SER A 264 -5.80 -7.35 -9.51
C SER A 264 -4.81 -8.42 -9.98
N ARG A 265 -3.89 -8.84 -9.10
CA ARG A 265 -2.92 -9.89 -9.40
C ARG A 265 -3.58 -11.24 -9.62
N TYR A 266 -4.54 -11.60 -8.78
CA TYR A 266 -5.32 -12.82 -8.97
C TYR A 266 -6.03 -12.81 -10.32
N CYS A 267 -6.57 -11.66 -10.73
CA CYS A 267 -7.30 -11.49 -11.99
C CYS A 267 -6.41 -11.53 -13.25
N THR A 268 -5.09 -11.41 -13.10
CA THR A 268 -4.12 -11.48 -14.20
C THR A 268 -3.07 -12.58 -13.99
N ARG A 269 -3.35 -13.56 -13.13
CA ARG A 269 -2.37 -14.59 -12.72
C ARG A 269 -1.97 -15.53 -13.86
N ASP A 270 -2.85 -15.71 -14.84
CA ASP A 270 -2.66 -16.54 -16.04
C ASP A 270 -1.79 -15.85 -17.10
N LEU A 271 -1.63 -14.53 -17.02
CA LEU A 271 -0.90 -13.72 -18.00
C LEU A 271 0.60 -13.63 -17.71
N VAL A 272 1.08 -14.32 -16.68
CA VAL A 272 2.48 -14.35 -16.28
C VAL A 272 3.00 -15.79 -16.26
N PRO A 273 4.32 -15.99 -16.47
CA PRO A 273 4.91 -17.32 -16.36
C PRO A 273 4.63 -17.96 -14.99
N PRO A 274 4.28 -19.25 -14.92
CA PRO A 274 4.02 -19.96 -13.65
C PRO A 274 5.19 -19.92 -12.64
N SER A 275 6.41 -19.71 -13.13
CA SER A 275 7.61 -19.54 -12.31
C SER A 275 7.69 -18.18 -11.60
N THR A 276 6.83 -17.22 -11.96
CA THR A 276 6.80 -15.89 -11.35
C THR A 276 6.02 -15.95 -10.05
N ARG A 277 6.73 -15.75 -8.93
CA ARG A 277 6.11 -15.59 -7.61
C ARG A 277 6.01 -14.11 -7.24
N THR A 278 5.01 -13.77 -6.43
CA THR A 278 4.83 -12.46 -5.82
C THR A 278 4.40 -12.62 -4.36
N SER A 279 4.60 -11.57 -3.58
CA SER A 279 4.20 -11.45 -2.18
C SER A 279 2.82 -10.77 -2.02
N ALA A 280 1.91 -10.96 -2.99
CA ALA A 280 0.60 -10.31 -3.00
C ALA A 280 -0.27 -10.70 -1.79
N ARG A 281 -0.29 -11.99 -1.41
CA ARG A 281 -0.95 -12.45 -0.18
C ARG A 281 -0.20 -12.00 1.08
N ASP A 282 1.12 -12.03 1.06
CA ASP A 282 1.95 -11.58 2.17
C ASP A 282 1.61 -10.12 2.54
N GLY A 283 1.55 -9.23 1.55
CA GLY A 283 1.28 -7.80 1.76
C GLY A 283 -0.09 -7.52 2.38
N ILE A 284 -1.15 -8.16 1.90
CA ILE A 284 -2.49 -7.98 2.48
C ILE A 284 -2.56 -8.54 3.92
N LEU A 285 -1.95 -9.71 4.18
CA LEU A 285 -1.90 -10.29 5.53
C LEU A 285 -1.09 -9.41 6.49
N THR A 286 0.02 -8.85 6.05
CA THR A 286 0.79 -7.90 6.86
C THR A 286 -0.05 -6.68 7.22
N MET A 287 -0.80 -6.11 6.26
CA MET A 287 -1.64 -4.94 6.56
C MET A 287 -2.82 -5.28 7.49
N MET A 288 -3.40 -6.48 7.36
CA MET A 288 -4.39 -6.99 8.33
C MET A 288 -3.79 -7.03 9.74
N TYR A 289 -2.59 -7.60 9.86
CA TYR A 289 -1.87 -7.69 11.13
C TYR A 289 -1.55 -6.30 11.72
N TYR A 290 -1.10 -5.36 10.89
CA TYR A 290 -0.79 -4.00 11.34
C TYR A 290 -2.03 -3.25 11.79
N VAL A 291 -3.17 -3.39 11.11
CA VAL A 291 -4.43 -2.75 11.52
C VAL A 291 -4.91 -3.28 12.87
N GLU A 292 -4.92 -4.60 13.07
CA GLU A 292 -5.25 -5.23 14.37
C GLU A 292 -4.31 -4.72 15.47
N THR A 293 -3.00 -4.70 15.20
CA THR A 293 -2.00 -4.25 16.18
C THR A 293 -2.14 -2.78 16.51
N TYR A 294 -2.42 -1.93 15.51
CA TYR A 294 -2.67 -0.51 15.71
C TYR A 294 -3.93 -0.29 16.56
N LEU A 295 -5.02 -1.01 16.29
CA LEU A 295 -6.25 -0.91 17.08
C LEU A 295 -6.03 -1.36 18.54
N ALA A 296 -5.27 -2.43 18.76
CA ALA A 296 -4.93 -2.89 20.11
C ALA A 296 -4.09 -1.85 20.88
N LEU A 297 -3.08 -1.26 20.23
CA LEU A 297 -2.30 -0.16 20.79
C LEU A 297 -3.16 1.09 21.05
N ALA A 298 -4.06 1.41 20.13
CA ALA A 298 -4.98 2.51 20.30
C ALA A 298 -5.86 2.29 21.54
N ARG A 299 -6.44 1.10 21.72
CA ARG A 299 -7.30 0.81 22.87
C ARG A 299 -6.53 0.89 24.19
N THR A 300 -5.32 0.35 24.23
CA THR A 300 -4.58 0.12 25.48
C THR A 300 -3.67 1.30 25.86
N LYS A 301 -3.09 1.99 24.90
CA LYS A 301 -2.13 3.08 25.12
C LYS A 301 -2.61 4.45 24.66
N HIS A 302 -3.49 4.51 23.65
CA HIS A 302 -4.00 5.77 23.07
C HIS A 302 -5.54 5.85 23.08
N PRO A 303 -6.21 5.71 24.24
CA PRO A 303 -7.66 5.49 24.28
C PRO A 303 -8.49 6.63 23.65
N LYS A 304 -7.95 7.86 23.59
CA LYS A 304 -8.57 8.98 22.87
C LYS A 304 -8.61 8.75 21.35
N ASP A 305 -7.54 8.19 20.79
CA ASP A 305 -7.47 7.84 19.37
C ASP A 305 -8.40 6.67 19.04
N TYR A 306 -8.44 5.65 19.90
CA TYR A 306 -9.38 4.55 19.75
C TYR A 306 -10.84 5.02 19.77
N ALA A 307 -11.20 5.86 20.75
CA ALA A 307 -12.53 6.45 20.81
C ALA A 307 -12.85 7.30 19.57
N ALA A 308 -11.87 8.04 19.04
CA ALA A 308 -12.02 8.85 17.84
C ALA A 308 -12.25 8.00 16.57
N ILE A 309 -11.56 6.86 16.46
CA ILE A 309 -11.76 5.87 15.38
C ILE A 309 -13.16 5.26 15.50
N LEU A 310 -13.51 4.73 16.67
CA LEU A 310 -14.80 4.06 16.88
C LEU A 310 -15.99 5.01 16.84
N ALA A 311 -15.81 6.30 17.08
CA ALA A 311 -16.89 7.29 16.95
C ALA A 311 -17.27 7.54 15.48
N ASP A 312 -16.34 7.37 14.53
CA ASP A 312 -16.60 7.59 13.11
C ASP A 312 -17.21 6.33 12.46
N ALA A 313 -18.46 6.44 11.98
CA ALA A 313 -19.11 5.34 11.28
C ALA A 313 -18.37 4.97 9.98
N GLY A 314 -17.72 5.96 9.34
CA GLY A 314 -16.87 5.76 8.17
C GLY A 314 -15.71 4.81 8.46
N HIS A 315 -14.91 5.09 9.50
CA HIS A 315 -13.82 4.19 9.92
C HIS A 315 -14.29 2.78 10.23
N ARG A 316 -15.34 2.61 11.04
CA ARG A 316 -15.85 1.27 11.37
C ARG A 316 -16.28 0.52 10.11
N ARG A 317 -17.04 1.17 9.22
CA ARG A 317 -17.46 0.59 7.93
C ARG A 317 -16.25 0.22 7.08
N LEU A 318 -15.26 1.10 6.95
CA LEU A 318 -14.08 0.84 6.13
C LEU A 318 -13.28 -0.36 6.65
N ILE A 319 -12.98 -0.40 7.95
CA ILE A 319 -12.24 -1.52 8.58
C ILE A 319 -12.94 -2.84 8.29
N LEU A 320 -14.25 -2.93 8.59
CA LEU A 320 -15.01 -4.16 8.42
C LEU A 320 -15.15 -4.57 6.95
N THR A 321 -15.36 -3.60 6.06
CA THR A 321 -15.52 -3.88 4.62
C THR A 321 -14.20 -4.35 4.00
N VAL A 322 -13.09 -3.65 4.27
CA VAL A 322 -11.78 -4.02 3.73
C VAL A 322 -11.32 -5.35 4.33
N TRP A 323 -11.61 -5.62 5.61
CA TRP A 323 -11.39 -6.94 6.22
C TRP A 323 -12.14 -8.06 5.53
N ALA A 324 -13.46 -7.92 5.36
CA ALA A 324 -14.25 -8.94 4.68
C ALA A 324 -13.80 -9.15 3.22
N ARG A 325 -13.39 -8.08 2.55
CA ARG A 325 -12.85 -8.12 1.20
C ARG A 325 -11.47 -8.80 1.14
N ALA A 326 -10.59 -8.52 2.08
CA ALA A 326 -9.28 -9.15 2.18
C ALA A 326 -9.41 -10.67 2.35
N GLU A 327 -10.26 -11.09 3.29
CA GLU A 327 -10.63 -12.49 3.53
C GLU A 327 -11.18 -13.18 2.27
N LEU A 328 -12.03 -12.49 1.50
CA LEU A 328 -12.55 -13.01 0.23
C LEU A 328 -11.43 -13.31 -0.77
N TRP A 329 -10.51 -12.36 -1.00
CA TRP A 329 -9.42 -12.55 -1.97
C TRP A 329 -8.36 -13.53 -1.48
N LEU A 330 -8.11 -13.59 -0.17
CA LEU A 330 -7.26 -14.62 0.42
C LEU A 330 -7.80 -16.02 0.17
N ARG A 331 -9.12 -16.25 0.38
CA ARG A 331 -9.77 -17.52 0.04
C ARG A 331 -9.70 -17.83 -1.45
N ARG A 332 -10.06 -16.87 -2.32
CA ARG A 332 -10.04 -17.08 -3.78
C ARG A 332 -8.66 -17.44 -4.31
N SER A 333 -7.62 -16.84 -3.72
CA SER A 333 -6.24 -17.02 -4.14
C SER A 333 -5.53 -18.20 -3.47
N ALA A 334 -6.13 -18.87 -2.49
CA ALA A 334 -5.46 -19.87 -1.64
C ALA A 334 -4.79 -21.01 -2.43
N SER A 335 -5.39 -21.45 -3.55
CA SER A 335 -4.84 -22.52 -4.39
C SER A 335 -3.65 -22.08 -5.25
N SER A 336 -3.39 -20.78 -5.38
CA SER A 336 -2.31 -20.26 -6.23
C SER A 336 -1.02 -20.04 -5.44
N ARG A 337 -0.10 -21.00 -5.49
CA ARG A 337 1.23 -20.89 -4.82
C ARG A 337 2.07 -19.71 -5.33
N ALA A 338 1.80 -19.20 -6.53
CA ALA A 338 2.50 -18.06 -7.12
C ALA A 338 2.18 -16.72 -6.42
N LEU A 339 1.12 -16.64 -5.62
CA LEU A 339 0.64 -15.38 -5.03
C LEU A 339 1.04 -15.18 -3.56
N GLY A 340 1.81 -16.10 -2.98
CA GLY A 340 2.36 -15.97 -1.63
C GLY A 340 3.78 -16.51 -1.56
N ILE A 341 4.61 -15.86 -0.75
CA ILE A 341 5.99 -16.30 -0.47
C ILE A 341 6.07 -16.83 0.96
N ARG A 342 5.55 -16.06 1.93
CA ARG A 342 5.56 -16.32 3.38
C ARG A 342 4.20 -16.10 4.03
N ASP A 343 3.15 -16.09 3.23
CA ASP A 343 1.76 -15.95 3.65
C ASP A 343 1.36 -16.89 4.79
N GLU A 344 1.80 -18.15 4.81
CA GLU A 344 1.52 -19.07 5.93
C GLU A 344 2.13 -18.58 7.26
N GLU A 345 3.31 -17.96 7.22
CA GLU A 345 3.96 -17.41 8.41
C GLU A 345 3.24 -16.15 8.89
N ILE A 346 2.92 -15.24 7.97
CA ILE A 346 2.26 -13.96 8.29
C ILE A 346 0.82 -14.20 8.77
N ALA A 347 0.11 -15.17 8.17
CA ALA A 347 -1.23 -15.56 8.60
C ALA A 347 -1.28 -15.98 10.08
N ARG A 348 -0.23 -16.63 10.60
CA ARG A 348 -0.15 -16.95 12.03
C ARG A 348 -0.11 -15.72 12.92
N TRP A 349 0.45 -14.60 12.45
CA TRP A 349 0.41 -13.35 13.21
C TRP A 349 -0.98 -12.70 13.20
N VAL A 350 -1.66 -12.74 12.04
CA VAL A 350 -3.01 -12.18 11.86
C VAL A 350 -4.04 -12.94 12.70
N TYR A 351 -4.03 -14.27 12.60
CA TYR A 351 -5.06 -15.14 13.19
C TYR A 351 -4.72 -15.66 14.58
N GLU A 352 -3.70 -15.10 15.22
CA GLU A 352 -3.43 -15.36 16.64
C GLU A 352 -4.68 -14.99 17.47
N PRO A 353 -5.27 -15.92 18.25
CA PRO A 353 -6.56 -15.69 18.90
C PRO A 353 -6.64 -14.43 19.75
N SER A 354 -5.53 -14.07 20.42
CA SER A 354 -5.44 -12.86 21.25
C SER A 354 -5.53 -11.55 20.45
N ARG A 355 -5.40 -11.59 19.12
CA ARG A 355 -5.39 -10.42 18.24
C ARG A 355 -6.69 -10.20 17.50
N LEU A 356 -7.43 -11.25 17.13
CA LEU A 356 -8.70 -11.15 16.40
C LEU A 356 -9.83 -10.44 17.18
N GLU A 357 -9.57 -10.05 18.42
CA GLU A 357 -10.52 -9.33 19.23
C GLU A 357 -10.80 -7.90 18.74
N GLU A 358 -9.86 -7.19 18.08
CA GLU A 358 -10.13 -5.78 17.77
C GLU A 358 -11.10 -5.60 16.61
N VAL A 359 -11.01 -6.39 15.53
CA VAL A 359 -12.04 -6.37 14.48
C VAL A 359 -13.40 -6.80 15.02
N ALA A 360 -13.46 -7.76 15.93
CA ALA A 360 -14.71 -8.13 16.61
C ALA A 360 -15.28 -6.94 17.44
N ARG A 361 -14.43 -6.24 18.20
CA ARG A 361 -14.84 -5.04 18.96
C ARG A 361 -15.33 -3.92 18.06
N VAL A 362 -14.73 -3.72 16.88
CA VAL A 362 -15.21 -2.74 15.88
C VAL A 362 -16.61 -3.12 15.38
N ARG A 363 -16.87 -4.42 15.17
CA ARG A 363 -18.19 -4.94 14.79
C ARG A 363 -19.24 -4.68 15.87
N ASP A 364 -18.95 -5.01 17.12
CA ASP A 364 -19.85 -4.80 18.26
C ASP A 364 -20.18 -3.31 18.48
N ALA A 365 -19.18 -2.44 18.28
CA ALA A 365 -19.37 -0.99 18.35
C ALA A 365 -20.27 -0.45 17.21
N SER A 366 -20.38 -1.18 16.10
CA SER A 366 -21.25 -0.81 14.98
C SER A 366 -22.70 -1.22 15.25
N THR A 367 -22.94 -2.45 15.70
CA THR A 367 -24.28 -2.97 16.00
C THR A 367 -24.96 -2.24 17.16
N SER A 368 -24.22 -1.95 18.23
CA SER A 368 -24.76 -1.31 19.44
C SER A 368 -25.28 0.12 19.18
N ARG A 369 -24.74 0.82 18.19
CA ARG A 369 -25.15 2.20 17.87
C ARG A 369 -26.36 2.26 16.97
N ASP A 370 -26.57 1.26 16.12
CA ASP A 370 -27.72 1.20 15.24
C ASP A 370 -28.99 0.87 16.05
N ALA A 371 -28.87 -0.01 17.05
CA ALA A 371 -29.97 -0.34 17.98
C ALA A 371 -30.43 0.83 18.87
N GLY A 372 -29.64 1.90 19.00
CA GLY A 372 -29.98 3.08 19.81
C GLY A 372 -30.59 4.24 19.02
N ARG A 373 -30.92 4.04 17.74
CA ARG A 373 -31.54 5.05 16.86
C ARG A 373 -32.98 4.73 16.46
N ASP A 374 -33.49 3.57 16.87
CA ASP A 374 -34.90 3.19 16.78
C ASP A 374 -35.65 3.63 18.05
#